data_AF-A0A537YHZ3-F1
#
_entry.id   AF-A0A537YHZ3-F1
#
_cell.length_a   1.000
_cell.length_b   1.000
_cell.length_c   1.000
_cell.angle_alpha   90.00
_cell.angle_beta   90.00
_cell.angle_gamma   90.00
#
_symmetry.space_group_name_H-M   'P 1'
#
loop_
_entity.id
_entity.type
_entity.pdbx_description
1 polymer ?
#
loop_
_entity_poly.entity_id
_entity_poly.type
_entity_poly.pdbx_seq_one_letter_code
_entity_poly.pdbx_strand_id
1 'polypeptide(L)'
;MPALRDIVRGEAHFNIIGRFRMWATISGVVLIASLGGLFGRGLNLSIDFKGGTSFTVPVCPGSSLTGVSSAKAVQDAQNALAQYNLGDVRAQLQTNPTGATQAEGSACSTATELLVRTPHIKDQQITLPAVQKALAQLAGQTDQNQVSFTDVGPTWGKQISNKALRGLIVFLVLVTIYISVRFTCWPQPGSMRFSASL
;
A
#
# COMPACT_ATOMS: atom_id res chain seq x y z
N MET A 1 18.84 -27.64 -32.53
CA MET A 1 18.71 -26.17 -32.50
C MET A 1 20.09 -25.56 -32.27
N PRO A 2 20.72 -24.96 -33.29
CA PRO A 2 22.13 -24.54 -33.26
C PRO A 2 22.43 -23.47 -32.19
N ALA A 3 21.48 -22.58 -31.91
CA ALA A 3 21.65 -21.47 -30.95
C ALA A 3 21.98 -21.90 -29.50
N LEU A 4 21.59 -23.11 -29.07
CA LEU A 4 21.89 -23.59 -27.72
C LEU A 4 23.34 -24.09 -27.59
N ARG A 5 23.97 -24.51 -28.69
CA ARG A 5 25.33 -25.03 -28.71
C ARG A 5 26.37 -23.91 -28.65
N ASP A 6 26.03 -22.74 -29.14
CA ASP A 6 26.91 -21.56 -29.20
C ASP A 6 26.97 -20.81 -27.85
N ILE A 7 25.92 -20.90 -27.03
CA ILE A 7 25.88 -20.38 -25.65
C ILE A 7 26.84 -21.16 -24.74
N VAL A 8 26.93 -22.49 -24.91
CA VAL A 8 27.82 -23.36 -24.11
C VAL A 8 29.29 -23.20 -24.49
N ARG A 9 29.58 -22.78 -25.73
CA ARG A 9 30.94 -22.56 -26.25
C ARG A 9 31.47 -21.14 -26.02
N GLY A 10 30.66 -20.25 -25.44
CA GLY A 10 31.06 -18.86 -25.19
C GLY A 10 31.09 -17.98 -26.43
N GLU A 11 30.55 -18.44 -27.56
CA GLU A 11 30.55 -17.72 -28.85
C GLU A 11 29.26 -16.93 -29.09
N ALA A 12 28.37 -16.78 -28.11
CA ALA A 12 27.10 -16.08 -28.29
C ALA A 12 27.29 -14.56 -28.39
N HIS A 13 27.40 -14.04 -29.62
CA HIS A 13 27.44 -12.60 -29.92
C HIS A 13 26.03 -11.99 -29.92
N PHE A 14 25.52 -11.62 -28.74
CA PHE A 14 24.28 -10.85 -28.63
C PHE A 14 24.53 -9.37 -28.95
N ASN A 15 23.93 -8.87 -30.03
CA ASN A 15 23.98 -7.46 -30.40
C ASN A 15 23.02 -6.62 -29.55
N ILE A 16 23.37 -6.44 -28.27
CA ILE A 16 22.62 -5.62 -27.31
C ILE A 16 22.89 -4.13 -27.58
N ILE A 17 24.13 -3.77 -27.90
CA ILE A 17 24.57 -2.38 -28.11
C ILE A 17 23.89 -1.76 -29.35
N GLY A 18 23.81 -2.47 -30.48
CA GLY A 18 23.26 -1.94 -31.73
C GLY A 18 21.75 -1.70 -31.70
N ARG A 19 21.02 -2.34 -30.78
CA ARG A 19 19.56 -2.20 -30.63
C ARG A 19 19.14 -1.37 -29.41
N PHE A 20 20.09 -0.69 -28.73
CA PHE A 20 19.81 0.08 -27.52
C PHE A 20 18.66 1.08 -27.69
N ARG A 21 18.56 1.74 -28.86
CA ARG A 21 17.49 2.70 -29.15
C ARG A 21 16.10 2.05 -29.12
N MET A 22 15.96 0.83 -29.64
CA MET A 22 14.69 0.10 -29.64
C MET A 22 14.26 -0.24 -28.19
N TRP A 23 15.16 -0.81 -27.39
CA TRP A 23 14.87 -1.13 -25.99
C TRP A 23 14.55 0.13 -25.17
N ALA A 24 15.29 1.22 -25.38
CA ALA A 24 15.02 2.51 -24.74
C ALA A 24 13.62 3.04 -25.10
N THR A 25 13.18 2.92 -26.36
CA THR A 25 11.81 3.33 -26.74
C THR A 25 10.74 2.47 -26.09
N ILE A 26 10.92 1.15 -26.05
CA ILE A 26 9.97 0.23 -25.42
C ILE A 26 9.83 0.55 -23.93
N SER A 27 10.95 0.67 -23.21
CA SER A 27 10.94 1.03 -21.79
C SER A 27 10.34 2.42 -21.55
N GLY A 28 10.63 3.39 -22.42
CA GLY A 28 10.04 4.73 -22.35
C GLY A 28 8.52 4.71 -22.50
N VAL A 29 8.00 3.96 -23.47
CA VAL A 29 6.54 3.79 -23.67
C VAL A 29 5.91 3.11 -22.45
N VAL A 30 6.51 2.05 -21.92
CA VAL A 30 6.01 1.37 -20.72
C VAL A 30 5.99 2.31 -19.51
N LEU A 31 7.03 3.13 -19.33
CA LEU A 31 7.07 4.12 -18.25
C LEU A 31 5.96 5.15 -18.39
N ILE A 32 5.77 5.71 -19.59
CA ILE A 32 4.70 6.69 -19.85
C ILE A 32 3.33 6.06 -19.63
N ALA A 33 3.10 4.83 -20.10
CA ALA A 33 1.85 4.12 -19.86
C ALA A 33 1.61 3.88 -18.36
N SER A 34 2.65 3.52 -17.61
CA SER A 34 2.57 3.33 -16.15
C SER A 34 2.25 4.64 -15.42
N LEU A 35 2.93 5.74 -15.79
CA LEU A 35 2.64 7.08 -15.26
C LEU A 35 1.20 7.48 -15.59
N GLY A 36 0.76 7.30 -16.84
CA GLY A 36 -0.60 7.60 -17.27
C GLY A 36 -1.65 6.81 -16.49
N GLY A 37 -1.42 5.52 -16.25
CA GLY A 37 -2.30 4.69 -15.41
C GLY A 37 -2.37 5.18 -13.97
N LEU A 38 -1.24 5.60 -13.40
CA LEU A 38 -1.15 6.15 -12.04
C LEU A 38 -1.96 7.44 -11.88
N PHE A 39 -1.80 8.39 -12.80
CA PHE A 39 -2.51 9.67 -12.75
C PHE A 39 -3.98 9.55 -13.14
N GLY A 40 -4.34 8.61 -14.03
CA GLY A 40 -5.72 8.42 -14.48
C GLY A 40 -6.62 7.71 -13.45
N ARG A 41 -6.12 6.67 -12.77
CA ARG A 41 -6.88 5.95 -11.74
C ARG A 41 -6.72 6.55 -10.33
N GLY A 42 -5.73 7.42 -10.14
CA GLY A 42 -5.35 7.92 -8.83
C GLY A 42 -4.70 6.84 -7.96
N LEU A 43 -4.27 7.26 -6.77
CA LEU A 43 -3.65 6.38 -5.77
C LEU A 43 -4.69 5.94 -4.73
N ASN A 44 -4.75 4.64 -4.44
CA ASN A 44 -5.45 4.11 -3.27
C ASN A 44 -4.64 4.43 -2.00
N LEU A 45 -4.68 5.70 -1.59
CA LEU A 45 -3.98 6.16 -0.39
C LEU A 45 -4.60 5.57 0.87
N SER A 46 -3.75 5.05 1.75
CA SER A 46 -4.12 4.54 3.08
C SER A 46 -4.66 5.66 3.99
N ILE A 47 -5.32 5.25 5.08
CA ILE A 47 -5.83 6.14 6.13
C ILE A 47 -4.72 7.02 6.73
N ASP A 48 -3.47 6.54 6.75
CA ASP A 48 -2.31 7.29 7.26
C ASP A 48 -1.99 8.54 6.43
N PHE A 49 -2.41 8.57 5.16
CA PHE A 49 -2.16 9.69 4.26
C PHE A 49 -3.38 10.62 4.12
N LYS A 50 -4.59 10.06 4.07
CA LYS A 50 -5.84 10.84 3.95
C LYS A 50 -6.40 11.30 5.29
N GLY A 51 -5.97 10.69 6.39
CA GLY A 51 -6.69 10.71 7.66
C GLY A 51 -7.88 9.75 7.60
N GLY A 52 -8.29 9.25 8.76
CA GLY A 52 -9.38 8.30 8.83
C GLY A 52 -9.42 7.56 10.15
N THR A 53 -10.41 6.68 10.23
CA THR A 53 -10.83 6.08 11.48
C THR A 53 -10.98 4.58 11.27
N SER A 54 -10.25 3.78 12.04
CA SER A 54 -10.34 2.32 12.01
C SER A 54 -10.99 1.77 13.27
N PHE A 55 -11.93 0.85 13.06
CA PHE A 55 -12.60 0.08 14.09
C PHE A 55 -12.15 -1.37 13.96
N THR A 56 -11.67 -1.95 15.05
CA THR A 56 -11.36 -3.38 15.14
C THR A 56 -12.34 -4.01 16.09
N VAL A 57 -13.08 -5.00 15.60
CA VAL A 57 -14.17 -5.65 16.34
C VAL A 57 -13.95 -7.16 16.35
N PRO A 58 -13.78 -7.79 17.53
CA PRO A 58 -13.71 -9.25 17.60
C PRO A 58 -15.07 -9.87 17.26
N VAL A 59 -15.05 -10.88 16.40
CA VAL A 59 -16.24 -11.56 15.88
C VAL A 59 -16.61 -12.73 16.79
N CYS A 60 -17.82 -12.71 17.34
CA CYS A 60 -18.29 -13.74 18.25
C CYS A 60 -18.73 -15.01 17.48
N PRO A 61 -18.52 -16.21 18.05
CA PRO A 61 -19.09 -17.45 17.55
C PRO A 61 -20.62 -17.33 17.40
N GLY A 62 -21.19 -17.73 16.26
CA GLY A 62 -22.63 -17.64 15.99
C GLY A 62 -23.15 -16.28 15.53
N SER A 63 -22.27 -15.28 15.34
CA SER A 63 -22.66 -14.00 14.75
C SER A 63 -22.95 -14.11 13.25
N SER A 64 -23.61 -13.09 12.69
CA SER A 64 -23.91 -12.97 11.26
C SER A 64 -22.67 -13.03 10.34
N LEU A 65 -21.47 -12.91 10.93
CA LEU A 65 -20.17 -12.92 10.28
C LEU A 65 -19.41 -14.24 10.45
N THR A 66 -19.98 -15.23 11.14
CA THR A 66 -19.36 -16.56 11.27
C THR A 66 -19.70 -17.46 10.10
N GLY A 67 -18.68 -18.09 9.49
CA GLY A 67 -18.87 -19.00 8.35
C GLY A 67 -19.19 -18.32 7.01
N VAL A 68 -19.17 -17.00 6.94
CA VAL A 68 -19.38 -16.23 5.71
C VAL A 68 -18.06 -15.96 4.99
N SER A 69 -18.12 -15.87 3.66
CA SER A 69 -16.97 -15.43 2.87
C SER A 69 -16.55 -14.01 3.27
N SER A 70 -15.24 -13.75 3.25
CA SER A 70 -14.68 -12.42 3.56
C SER A 70 -15.38 -11.32 2.76
N ALA A 71 -15.67 -11.58 1.48
CA ALA A 71 -16.40 -10.67 0.59
C ALA A 71 -17.81 -10.32 1.08
N LYS A 72 -18.60 -11.31 1.52
CA LYS A 72 -19.97 -11.05 2.00
C LYS A 72 -19.96 -10.28 3.31
N ALA A 73 -19.06 -10.61 4.22
CA ALA A 73 -18.93 -9.89 5.48
C ALA A 73 -18.45 -8.44 5.30
N VAL A 74 -17.58 -8.18 4.31
CA VAL A 74 -17.23 -6.81 3.90
C VAL A 74 -18.49 -6.07 3.43
N GLN A 75 -19.31 -6.71 2.60
CA GLN A 75 -20.54 -6.12 2.07
C GLN A 75 -21.56 -5.83 3.19
N ASP A 76 -21.76 -6.76 4.12
CA ASP A 76 -22.69 -6.60 5.24
C ASP A 76 -22.26 -5.42 6.15
N ALA A 77 -20.96 -5.29 6.42
CA ALA A 77 -20.41 -4.16 7.16
C ALA A 77 -20.59 -2.82 6.41
N GLN A 78 -20.37 -2.80 5.09
CA GLN A 78 -20.61 -1.60 4.28
C GLN A 78 -22.09 -1.21 4.27
N ASN A 79 -22.99 -2.18 4.14
CA ASN A 79 -24.44 -1.93 4.15
C ASN A 79 -24.92 -1.38 5.50
N ALA A 80 -24.44 -1.93 6.61
CA ALA A 80 -24.76 -1.44 7.95
C ALA A 80 -24.29 0.01 8.18
N LEU A 81 -23.24 0.44 7.48
CA LEU A 81 -22.66 1.77 7.59
C LEU A 81 -23.13 2.76 6.52
N ALA A 82 -23.79 2.28 5.47
CA ALA A 82 -24.29 3.11 4.37
C ALA A 82 -25.24 4.22 4.86
N GLN A 83 -26.03 3.94 5.91
CA GLN A 83 -26.97 4.89 6.51
C GLN A 83 -26.31 6.12 7.15
N TYR A 84 -25.01 6.05 7.46
CA TYR A 84 -24.26 7.14 8.10
C TYR A 84 -23.50 8.03 7.11
N ASN A 85 -23.59 7.77 5.79
CA ASN A 85 -22.97 8.56 4.73
C ASN A 85 -21.47 8.87 4.97
N LEU A 86 -20.73 7.85 5.41
CA LEU A 86 -19.32 7.98 5.82
C LEU A 86 -18.35 8.09 4.63
N GLY A 87 -18.79 7.91 3.39
CA GLY A 87 -17.94 7.91 2.19
C GLY A 87 -17.35 6.54 1.86
N ASP A 88 -16.03 6.47 1.57
CA ASP A 88 -15.32 5.23 1.20
C ASP A 88 -15.08 4.32 2.40
N VAL A 89 -16.08 3.52 2.76
CA VAL A 89 -16.00 2.53 3.85
C VAL A 89 -15.38 1.23 3.34
N ARG A 90 -14.30 0.81 3.99
CA ARG A 90 -13.60 -0.45 3.66
C ARG A 90 -13.56 -1.36 4.87
N ALA A 91 -14.24 -2.49 4.77
CA ALA A 91 -14.17 -3.54 5.78
C ALA A 91 -13.23 -4.66 5.30
N GLN A 92 -12.65 -5.39 6.25
CA GLN A 92 -11.84 -6.58 5.99
C GLN A 92 -11.96 -7.50 7.20
N LEU A 93 -12.19 -8.79 6.94
CA LEU A 93 -12.02 -9.82 7.97
C LEU A 93 -10.56 -10.23 8.06
N GLN A 94 -10.04 -10.21 9.27
CA GLN A 94 -8.71 -10.68 9.60
C GLN A 94 -8.81 -11.81 10.61
N THR A 95 -8.39 -13.00 10.19
CA THR A 95 -8.27 -14.15 11.08
C THR A 95 -6.82 -14.23 11.57
N ASN A 96 -6.59 -14.04 12.86
CA ASN A 96 -5.29 -14.20 13.48
C ASN A 96 -5.35 -15.29 14.58
N PRO A 97 -5.26 -16.59 14.18
CA PRO A 97 -5.43 -17.69 15.12
C PRO A 97 -4.33 -17.77 16.18
N THR A 98 -3.16 -17.17 15.93
CA THR A 98 -1.97 -17.26 16.81
C THR A 98 -2.00 -16.27 17.97
N GLY A 99 -2.87 -15.25 17.91
CA GLY A 99 -3.05 -14.23 18.95
C GLY A 99 -4.38 -14.32 19.68
N ALA A 100 -5.09 -15.45 19.53
CA ALA A 100 -6.43 -15.64 20.07
C ALA A 100 -6.44 -15.62 21.61
N THR A 101 -6.80 -14.47 22.16
CA THR A 101 -7.14 -14.28 23.56
C THR A 101 -8.65 -14.10 23.67
N GLN A 102 -9.25 -14.70 24.68
CA GLN A 102 -10.64 -14.34 25.01
C GLN A 102 -10.58 -12.97 25.67
N ALA A 103 -11.29 -11.99 25.10
CA ALA A 103 -11.45 -10.71 25.78
C ALA A 103 -12.28 -10.97 27.05
N GLU A 104 -11.72 -10.64 28.21
CA GLU A 104 -12.35 -10.85 29.52
C GLU A 104 -13.79 -10.31 29.52
N GLY A 105 -14.76 -11.17 29.87
CA GLY A 105 -16.18 -10.83 29.90
C GLY A 105 -16.95 -10.95 28.57
N SER A 106 -16.33 -11.43 27.48
CA SER A 106 -17.04 -11.76 26.24
C SER A 106 -16.89 -13.21 25.81
N ALA A 107 -17.93 -13.76 25.18
CA ALA A 107 -17.89 -15.05 24.50
C ALA A 107 -17.09 -15.01 23.18
N CYS A 108 -16.43 -13.89 22.88
CA CYS A 108 -15.89 -13.57 21.56
C CYS A 108 -14.38 -13.73 21.57
N SER A 109 -13.86 -14.48 20.60
CA SER A 109 -12.42 -14.71 20.46
C SER A 109 -11.82 -13.67 19.53
N THR A 110 -10.67 -13.11 19.88
CA THR A 110 -9.85 -12.26 18.97
C THR A 110 -9.20 -13.06 17.83
N ALA A 111 -9.47 -14.37 17.72
CA ALA A 111 -9.02 -15.18 16.59
C ALA A 111 -9.55 -14.66 15.26
N THR A 112 -10.73 -14.04 15.26
CA THR A 112 -11.36 -13.46 14.06
C THR A 112 -11.82 -12.05 14.38
N GLU A 113 -11.27 -11.06 13.69
CA GLU A 113 -11.58 -9.65 13.87
C GLU A 113 -12.10 -9.05 12.56
N LEU A 114 -13.11 -8.20 12.68
CA LEU A 114 -13.58 -7.34 11.61
C LEU A 114 -12.90 -5.99 11.75
N LEU A 115 -12.07 -5.65 10.76
CA LEU A 115 -11.41 -4.36 10.65
C LEU A 115 -12.18 -3.48 9.68
N VAL A 116 -12.78 -2.40 10.17
CA VAL A 116 -13.55 -1.44 9.37
C VAL A 116 -12.82 -0.10 9.36
N ARG A 117 -12.43 0.34 8.17
CA ARG A 117 -11.80 1.63 7.93
C ARG A 117 -12.80 2.58 7.29
N THR A 118 -12.90 3.76 7.86
CA THR A 118 -13.79 4.83 7.41
C THR A 118 -12.99 6.12 7.24
N PRO A 119 -13.42 7.02 6.34
CA PRO A 119 -12.90 8.38 6.31
C PRO A 119 -13.13 9.09 7.65
N HIS A 120 -12.37 10.14 7.91
CA HIS A 120 -12.42 10.84 9.19
C HIS A 120 -13.84 11.34 9.51
N ILE A 121 -14.36 10.91 10.65
CA ILE A 121 -15.70 11.24 11.12
C ILE A 121 -15.68 12.66 11.69
N LYS A 122 -16.36 13.60 11.02
CA LYS A 122 -16.40 15.02 11.42
C LYS A 122 -17.08 15.23 12.78
N ASP A 123 -18.17 14.49 13.04
CA ASP A 123 -18.97 14.57 14.26
C ASP A 123 -18.77 13.30 15.12
N GLN A 124 -17.60 13.21 15.76
CA GLN A 124 -17.23 12.07 16.60
C GLN A 124 -18.18 11.86 17.79
N GLN A 125 -18.86 12.91 18.29
CA GLN A 125 -19.75 12.74 19.45
C GLN A 125 -21.09 12.08 19.10
N ILE A 126 -21.54 12.16 17.86
CA ILE A 126 -22.89 11.73 17.45
C ILE A 126 -22.83 10.45 16.64
N THR A 127 -21.90 10.36 15.70
CA THR A 127 -21.88 9.27 14.71
C THR A 127 -21.08 8.07 15.19
N LEU A 128 -20.04 8.31 16.00
CA LEU A 128 -19.14 7.29 16.52
C LEU A 128 -19.84 6.25 17.42
N PRO A 129 -20.67 6.63 18.41
CA PRO A 129 -21.40 5.64 19.22
C PRO A 129 -22.43 4.87 18.40
N ALA A 130 -23.01 5.47 17.36
CA ALA A 130 -23.95 4.81 16.47
C ALA A 130 -23.25 3.76 15.58
N VAL A 131 -22.08 4.11 15.03
CA VAL A 131 -21.23 3.21 14.24
C VAL A 131 -20.70 2.06 15.09
N GLN A 132 -20.22 2.33 16.30
CA GLN A 132 -19.80 1.30 17.24
C GLN A 132 -20.93 0.33 17.58
N LYS A 133 -22.16 0.84 17.81
CA LYS A 133 -23.33 0.00 18.04
C LYS A 133 -23.63 -0.93 16.86
N ALA A 134 -23.65 -0.38 15.65
CA ALA A 134 -23.95 -1.15 14.44
C ALA A 134 -22.91 -2.25 14.18
N LEU A 135 -21.63 -1.94 14.38
CA LEU A 135 -20.54 -2.91 14.22
C LEU A 135 -20.53 -3.96 15.32
N ALA A 136 -20.82 -3.58 16.58
CA ALA A 136 -20.95 -4.52 17.68
C ALA A 136 -22.09 -5.52 17.40
N GLN A 137 -23.27 -5.04 16.99
CA GLN A 137 -24.41 -5.90 16.65
C GLN A 137 -24.08 -6.87 15.51
N LEU A 138 -23.40 -6.39 14.46
CA LEU A 138 -22.98 -7.22 13.32
C LEU A 138 -22.04 -8.36 13.76
N ALA A 139 -21.09 -8.04 14.64
CA ALA A 139 -20.10 -8.97 15.18
C ALA A 139 -20.64 -9.89 16.29
N GLY A 140 -21.91 -9.72 16.71
CA GLY A 140 -22.54 -10.51 17.78
C GLY A 140 -22.20 -10.05 19.19
N GLN A 141 -21.67 -8.84 19.35
CA GLN A 141 -21.37 -8.18 20.62
C GLN A 141 -22.55 -7.32 21.10
N THR A 142 -22.85 -7.36 22.39
CA THR A 142 -23.85 -6.48 23.04
C THR A 142 -23.25 -5.20 23.62
N ASP A 143 -21.93 -5.16 23.85
CA ASP A 143 -21.25 -4.06 24.52
C ASP A 143 -20.35 -3.26 23.56
N GLN A 144 -20.51 -1.93 23.56
CA GLN A 144 -19.73 -1.01 22.70
C GLN A 144 -18.25 -0.92 23.11
N ASN A 145 -17.92 -1.28 24.35
CA ASN A 145 -16.59 -1.11 24.93
C ASN A 145 -15.53 -2.08 24.40
N GLN A 146 -15.93 -3.11 23.65
CA GLN A 146 -14.99 -4.07 23.04
C GLN A 146 -14.54 -3.66 21.63
N VAL A 147 -15.08 -2.57 21.10
CA VAL A 147 -14.68 -2.04 19.80
C VAL A 147 -13.43 -1.20 19.99
N SER A 148 -12.28 -1.76 19.59
CA SER A 148 -11.03 -1.00 19.57
C SER A 148 -11.09 0.04 18.46
N PHE A 149 -10.78 1.28 18.82
CA PHE A 149 -10.89 2.43 17.93
C PHE A 149 -9.52 3.09 17.77
N THR A 150 -9.15 3.40 16.54
CA THR A 150 -7.96 4.20 16.25
C THR A 150 -8.32 5.26 15.23
N ASP A 151 -8.20 6.53 15.63
CA ASP A 151 -8.39 7.67 14.73
C ASP A 151 -7.06 8.31 14.42
N VAL A 152 -6.72 8.34 13.14
CA VAL A 152 -5.57 9.07 12.64
C VAL A 152 -6.09 10.38 12.09
N GLY A 153 -5.85 11.45 12.84
CA GLY A 153 -6.35 12.79 12.50
C GLY A 153 -5.86 13.28 11.13
N PRO A 154 -6.69 13.98 10.33
CA PRO A 154 -6.31 14.51 9.02
C PRO A 154 -5.07 15.42 9.05
N THR A 155 -4.86 16.10 10.17
CA THR A 155 -3.71 16.98 10.39
C THR A 155 -2.39 16.23 10.52
N TRP A 156 -2.41 15.01 11.08
CA TRP A 156 -1.24 14.13 11.15
C TRP A 156 -0.86 13.60 9.76
N GLY A 157 -1.84 13.11 9.00
CA GLY A 157 -1.63 12.61 7.64
C GLY A 157 -1.06 13.66 6.69
N LYS A 158 -1.61 14.88 6.74
CA LYS A 158 -1.10 16.00 5.92
C LYS A 158 0.33 16.40 6.30
N GLN A 159 0.67 16.41 7.59
CA GLN A 159 2.01 16.77 8.04
C GLN A 159 3.06 15.71 7.69
N ILE A 160 2.75 14.42 7.90
CA ILE A 160 3.69 13.34 7.58
C ILE A 160 3.90 13.23 6.07
N SER A 161 2.83 13.36 5.28
CA SER A 161 2.90 13.34 3.81
C SER A 161 3.75 14.49 3.27
N ASN A 162 3.59 15.72 3.80
CA ASN A 162 4.40 16.87 3.39
C ASN A 162 5.88 16.72 3.76
N LYS A 163 6.19 16.16 4.94
CA LYS A 163 7.57 15.88 5.35
C LYS A 163 8.21 14.81 4.46
N ALA A 164 7.48 13.74 4.18
CA ALA A 164 7.93 12.67 3.28
C ALA A 164 8.21 13.19 1.86
N LEU A 165 7.34 14.04 1.32
CA LEU A 165 7.53 14.64 -0.01
C LEU A 165 8.79 15.50 -0.07
N ARG A 166 9.01 16.37 0.93
CA ARG A 166 10.23 17.20 1.01
C ARG A 166 11.48 16.33 1.13
N GLY A 167 11.43 15.30 1.97
CA GLY A 167 12.52 14.33 2.13
C GLY A 167 12.86 13.61 0.82
N LEU A 168 11.85 13.16 0.07
CA LEU A 168 12.01 12.51 -1.23
C LEU A 168 12.71 13.43 -2.24
N ILE A 169 12.30 14.70 -2.33
CA ILE A 169 12.91 15.68 -3.24
C ILE A 169 14.37 15.91 -2.86
N VAL A 170 14.65 16.17 -1.57
CA VAL A 170 16.03 16.39 -1.09
C VAL A 170 16.90 15.16 -1.36
N PHE A 171 16.39 13.96 -1.09
CA PHE A 171 17.11 12.71 -1.36
C PHE A 171 17.43 12.54 -2.86
N LEU A 172 16.47 12.75 -3.75
CA LEU A 172 16.69 12.64 -5.19
C LEU A 172 17.72 13.66 -5.69
N VAL A 173 17.70 14.89 -5.18
CA VAL A 173 18.70 15.92 -5.50
C VAL A 173 20.09 15.47 -5.01
N LEU A 174 20.21 14.99 -3.78
CA LEU A 174 21.48 14.51 -3.22
C LEU A 174 22.04 13.32 -4.00
N VAL A 175 21.20 12.34 -4.35
CA VAL A 175 21.61 11.20 -5.17
C VAL A 175 22.06 11.65 -6.56
N THR A 176 21.34 12.59 -7.17
CA THR A 176 21.70 13.14 -8.48
C THR A 176 23.06 13.84 -8.42
N ILE A 177 23.29 14.67 -7.40
CA ILE A 177 24.58 15.33 -7.17
C ILE A 177 25.68 14.30 -6.94
N TYR A 178 25.43 13.30 -6.08
CA TYR A 178 26.40 12.25 -5.77
C TYR A 178 26.79 11.44 -7.01
N ILE A 179 25.81 10.93 -7.78
CA ILE A 179 26.06 10.19 -9.02
C ILE A 179 26.81 11.09 -10.01
N SER A 180 26.39 12.35 -10.15
CA SER A 180 27.07 13.31 -11.00
C SER A 180 28.55 13.42 -10.63
N VAL A 181 28.90 13.76 -9.38
CA VAL A 181 30.30 13.87 -8.92
C VAL A 181 31.04 12.55 -9.05
N ARG A 182 30.41 11.44 -8.66
CA ARG A 182 31.03 10.11 -8.62
C ARG A 182 31.41 9.57 -10.00
N PHE A 183 30.62 9.86 -11.03
CA PHE A 183 30.82 9.33 -12.39
C PHE A 183 31.38 10.36 -13.38
N THR A 184 31.20 11.66 -13.15
CA THR A 184 31.85 12.70 -13.98
C THR A 184 33.31 12.94 -13.58
N CYS A 185 33.66 12.73 -12.30
CA CYS A 185 35.02 12.99 -11.81
C CYS A 185 35.97 11.79 -11.91
N TRP A 186 35.71 10.85 -12.82
CA TRP A 186 36.80 10.00 -13.33
C TRP A 186 37.36 10.68 -14.58
N PRO A 187 38.52 11.35 -14.50
CA PRO A 187 39.21 11.74 -15.72
C PRO A 187 39.49 10.45 -16.48
N GLN A 188 38.90 10.27 -17.67
CA GLN A 188 39.50 9.34 -18.61
C GLN A 188 40.84 9.96 -18.99
N PRO A 189 42.00 9.42 -18.57
CA PRO A 189 43.28 9.88 -19.08
C PRO A 189 43.33 9.35 -20.51
N GLY A 190 42.86 10.17 -21.44
CA GLY A 190 43.02 9.91 -22.86
C GLY A 190 44.50 9.99 -23.23
N SER A 191 44.85 9.19 -24.24
CA SER A 191 46.05 9.31 -25.06
C SER A 191 47.33 8.59 -24.58
N MET A 192 47.28 7.26 -24.44
CA MET A 192 48.42 6.50 -24.98
C MET A 192 48.28 6.47 -26.51
N ARG A 193 48.80 7.52 -27.16
CA ARG A 193 49.08 7.51 -28.59
C ARG A 193 50.20 6.49 -28.81
N PHE A 194 49.88 5.27 -29.23
CA PHE A 194 50.90 4.41 -29.84
C PHE A 194 51.21 4.98 -31.23
N SER A 195 52.19 5.88 -31.28
CA SER A 195 52.90 6.21 -32.51
C SER A 195 53.81 5.03 -32.82
N ALA A 196 53.34 4.10 -33.66
CA ALA A 196 54.24 3.17 -34.32
C ALA A 196 54.98 3.94 -35.42
N SER A 197 56.18 4.41 -35.09
CA SER A 197 57.19 4.79 -36.07
C SER A 197 58.15 3.63 -36.26
N LEU A 198 58.26 3.21 -37.53
CA LEU A 198 59.21 2.25 -38.14
C LEU A 198 58.91 0.76 -37.92
#